data_AF-A0A2N4U116-F1
#
_entry.id   AF-A0A2N4U116-F1
#
_cell.length_a   1.000
_cell.length_b   1.000
_cell.length_c   1.000
_cell.angle_alpha   90.00
_cell.angle_beta   90.00
_cell.angle_gamma   90.00
#
_symmetry.space_group_name_H-M   'P 1'
#
loop_
_entity.id
_entity.type
_entity.pdbx_description
1 polymer ?
#
loop_
_entity_poly.entity_id
_entity_poly.type
_entity_poly.pdbx_seq_one_letter_code
_entity_poly.pdbx_strand_id
1 'polypeptide(L)'
;MSTLSDNQKSLMQWLGAIPEHGKALGLHAICWNICFLLSRRTVSDVEAMRDVLCEHINGIGAGGWDYELPPPGFNWQLHGTVIWRAICALPEELKVKANNVENWELVAVVALHSVQQALASLWSEPIGLGVLPVTVSPESQTLVTSASQWYQWASREREAGSVAIGRKVKKGSEKGNASSYRAEQKTERRLLILREAKEVRGKNPKLSKSQIAKRIEGHHPGRDGRPEVGYGWRTVYDVLTEAPKK
;
A
#
# COMPACT_ATOMS: atom_id res chain seq x y z
N MET A 1 -0.62 -24.57 -11.11
CA MET A 1 -0.05 -23.22 -11.38
C MET A 1 -0.66 -22.60 -12.67
N SER A 2 -2.01 -22.55 -12.81
CA SER A 2 -2.68 -21.92 -13.98
C SER A 2 -3.89 -21.02 -13.63
N THR A 3 -4.31 -20.95 -12.36
CA THR A 3 -5.63 -20.42 -11.98
C THR A 3 -5.85 -18.94 -12.27
N LEU A 4 -4.80 -18.10 -12.17
CA LEU A 4 -4.91 -16.66 -12.47
C LEU A 4 -5.13 -16.41 -13.97
N SER A 5 -4.49 -17.20 -14.83
CA SER A 5 -4.67 -17.14 -16.28
C SER A 5 -6.06 -17.64 -16.66
N ASP A 6 -6.55 -18.67 -15.96
CA ASP A 6 -7.87 -19.27 -16.22
C ASP A 6 -9.01 -18.35 -15.79
N ASN A 7 -8.94 -17.76 -14.59
CA ASN A 7 -9.94 -16.79 -14.10
C ASN A 7 -10.01 -15.55 -14.98
N GLN A 8 -8.86 -15.00 -15.41
CA GLN A 8 -8.83 -13.88 -16.33
C GLN A 8 -9.53 -14.21 -17.65
N LYS A 9 -9.26 -15.40 -18.22
CA LYS A 9 -9.92 -15.86 -19.45
C LYS A 9 -11.41 -16.03 -19.24
N SER A 10 -11.84 -16.61 -18.12
CA SER A 10 -13.27 -16.76 -17.79
C SER A 10 -13.97 -15.40 -17.65
N LEU A 11 -13.34 -14.41 -17.03
CA LEU A 11 -13.87 -13.05 -16.94
C LEU A 11 -13.98 -12.39 -18.32
N MET A 12 -12.96 -12.55 -19.18
CA MET A 12 -13.01 -12.06 -20.57
C MET A 12 -14.10 -12.75 -21.38
N GLN A 13 -14.30 -14.05 -21.21
CA GLN A 13 -15.38 -14.80 -21.86
C GLN A 13 -16.75 -14.36 -21.37
N TRP A 14 -16.89 -14.11 -20.07
CA TRP A 14 -18.13 -13.62 -19.46
C TRP A 14 -18.52 -12.21 -19.94
N LEU A 15 -17.56 -11.32 -20.16
CA LEU A 15 -17.82 -10.01 -20.80
C LEU A 15 -18.32 -10.14 -22.24
N GLY A 16 -17.99 -11.24 -22.92
CA GLY A 16 -18.41 -11.52 -24.29
C GLY A 16 -17.55 -10.84 -25.36
N ALA A 17 -18.01 -10.95 -26.60
CA ALA A 17 -17.30 -10.42 -27.76
C ALA A 17 -17.37 -8.89 -27.80
N ILE A 18 -16.22 -8.26 -28.10
CA ILE A 18 -16.10 -6.82 -28.26
C ILE A 18 -16.19 -6.48 -29.75
N PRO A 19 -17.13 -5.60 -30.17
CA PRO A 19 -17.26 -5.23 -31.57
C PRO A 19 -16.06 -4.40 -32.06
N GLU A 20 -15.77 -4.43 -33.35
CA GLU A 20 -14.56 -3.83 -33.93
C GLU A 20 -14.42 -2.33 -33.65
N HIS A 21 -15.51 -1.57 -33.72
CA HIS A 21 -15.51 -0.14 -33.37
C HIS A 21 -15.25 0.10 -31.88
N GLY A 22 -15.67 -0.81 -31.00
CA GLY A 22 -15.28 -0.82 -29.59
C GLY A 22 -13.79 -1.10 -29.38
N LYS A 23 -13.19 -1.99 -30.18
CA LYS A 23 -11.74 -2.23 -30.17
C LYS A 23 -10.96 -0.99 -30.60
N ALA A 24 -11.45 -0.26 -31.60
CA ALA A 24 -10.85 1.00 -32.04
C ALA A 24 -10.85 2.08 -30.94
N LEU A 25 -11.83 2.06 -30.03
CA LEU A 25 -11.86 2.92 -28.83
C LEU A 25 -10.96 2.42 -27.69
N GLY A 26 -10.22 1.33 -27.87
CA GLY A 26 -9.36 0.75 -26.84
C GLY A 26 -10.10 -0.10 -25.79
N LEU A 27 -11.40 -0.38 -25.99
CA LEU A 27 -12.21 -1.14 -25.02
C LEU A 27 -11.64 -2.53 -24.75
N HIS A 28 -11.06 -3.19 -25.77
CA HIS A 28 -10.42 -4.50 -25.58
C HIS A 28 -9.26 -4.46 -24.58
N ALA A 29 -8.41 -3.43 -24.65
CA ALA A 29 -7.31 -3.27 -23.70
C ALA A 29 -7.84 -2.98 -22.28
N ILE A 30 -8.90 -2.17 -22.18
CA ILE A 30 -9.56 -1.87 -20.90
C ILE A 30 -10.13 -3.15 -20.27
N CYS A 31 -10.91 -3.93 -21.03
CA CYS A 31 -11.45 -5.22 -20.57
C CYS A 31 -10.33 -6.15 -20.10
N TRP A 32 -9.28 -6.30 -20.91
CA TRP A 32 -8.14 -7.14 -20.57
C TRP A 32 -7.51 -6.71 -19.24
N ASN A 33 -7.27 -5.40 -19.08
CA ASN A 33 -6.62 -4.83 -17.90
C ASN A 33 -7.47 -4.99 -16.64
N ILE A 34 -8.78 -4.79 -16.73
CA ILE A 34 -9.67 -4.96 -15.58
C ILE A 34 -9.77 -6.44 -15.20
N CYS A 35 -9.93 -7.34 -16.18
CA CYS A 35 -9.94 -8.79 -15.94
C CYS A 35 -8.62 -9.28 -15.34
N PHE A 36 -7.49 -8.71 -15.77
CA PHE A 36 -6.18 -8.99 -15.18
C PHE A 36 -6.08 -8.48 -13.73
N LEU A 37 -6.57 -7.26 -13.48
CA LEU A 37 -6.62 -6.65 -12.16
C LEU A 37 -7.43 -7.50 -11.18
N LEU A 38 -8.52 -8.12 -11.65
CA LEU A 38 -9.40 -9.02 -10.90
C LEU A 38 -9.07 -10.52 -11.07
N SER A 39 -7.92 -10.89 -11.64
CA SER A 39 -7.56 -12.29 -11.94
C SER A 39 -7.56 -13.25 -10.75
N ARG A 40 -7.53 -12.73 -9.52
CA ARG A 40 -7.66 -13.52 -8.28
C ARG A 40 -9.10 -13.94 -7.97
N ARG A 41 -10.08 -13.31 -8.61
CA ARG A 41 -11.51 -13.52 -8.39
C ARG A 41 -12.10 -14.35 -9.53
N THR A 42 -13.05 -15.21 -9.20
CA THR A 42 -13.86 -15.92 -10.18
C THR A 42 -14.97 -15.01 -10.71
N VAL A 43 -15.66 -15.43 -11.78
CA VAL A 43 -16.83 -14.72 -12.30
C VAL A 43 -17.92 -14.60 -11.22
N SER A 44 -18.19 -15.68 -10.48
CA SER A 44 -19.17 -15.70 -9.39
C SER A 44 -18.81 -14.72 -8.27
N ASP A 45 -17.53 -14.59 -7.92
CA ASP A 45 -17.08 -13.60 -6.94
C ASP A 45 -17.38 -12.17 -7.41
N VAL A 46 -17.10 -11.88 -8.69
CA VAL A 46 -17.34 -10.56 -9.29
C VAL A 46 -18.84 -10.25 -9.36
N GLU A 47 -19.68 -11.22 -9.68
CA GLU A 47 -21.14 -11.08 -9.66
C GLU A 47 -21.65 -10.80 -8.23
N ALA A 48 -21.18 -11.56 -7.23
CA ALA A 48 -21.54 -11.34 -5.84
C ALA A 48 -21.12 -9.94 -5.34
N MET A 49 -19.91 -9.48 -5.70
CA MET A 49 -19.44 -8.13 -5.39
C MET A 49 -20.33 -7.06 -6.02
N ARG A 50 -20.73 -7.25 -7.30
CA ARG A 50 -21.62 -6.32 -8.00
C ARG A 50 -22.99 -6.27 -7.34
N ASP A 51 -23.57 -7.42 -7.04
CA ASP A 51 -24.92 -7.52 -6.50
C ASP A 51 -25.00 -6.91 -5.09
N VAL A 52 -24.00 -7.16 -4.24
CA VAL A 52 -23.86 -6.51 -2.92
C VAL A 52 -23.73 -5.00 -3.05
N LEU A 53 -22.92 -4.53 -4.00
CA LEU A 53 -22.74 -3.09 -4.23
C LEU A 53 -24.04 -2.44 -4.71
N CYS A 54 -24.76 -3.08 -5.63
CA CYS A 54 -26.06 -2.61 -6.11
C CYS A 54 -27.11 -2.59 -4.99
N GLU A 55 -27.21 -3.65 -4.19
CA GLU A 55 -28.11 -3.73 -3.03
C GLU A 55 -27.83 -2.58 -2.05
N HIS A 56 -26.56 -2.35 -1.73
CA HIS A 56 -26.16 -1.30 -0.82
C HIS A 56 -26.48 0.10 -1.38
N ILE A 57 -26.07 0.41 -2.61
CA ILE A 57 -26.30 1.72 -3.24
C ILE A 57 -27.81 2.02 -3.33
N ASN A 58 -28.63 1.03 -3.68
CA ASN A 58 -30.08 1.19 -3.77
C ASN A 58 -30.73 1.39 -2.40
N GLY A 59 -30.21 0.77 -1.34
CA GLY A 59 -30.73 0.88 0.03
C GLY A 59 -30.41 2.21 0.72
N ILE A 60 -29.38 2.92 0.26
CA ILE A 60 -28.89 4.15 0.89
C ILE A 60 -29.77 5.38 0.57
N GLY A 61 -30.44 5.43 -0.59
CA GLY A 61 -31.18 6.62 -1.04
C GLY A 61 -30.30 7.85 -1.31
N ALA A 62 -30.75 8.77 -2.16
CA ALA A 62 -29.93 9.87 -2.68
C ALA A 62 -29.56 10.98 -1.66
N GLY A 63 -29.95 10.86 -0.38
CA GLY A 63 -29.84 11.93 0.61
C GLY A 63 -29.17 11.47 1.89
N GLY A 64 -27.95 11.94 2.14
CA GLY A 64 -27.31 11.84 3.46
C GLY A 64 -25.90 11.26 3.42
N TRP A 65 -24.93 12.05 2.96
CA TRP A 65 -23.51 11.71 3.12
C TRP A 65 -22.73 12.98 3.51
N ASP A 66 -22.93 13.41 4.75
CA ASP A 66 -22.08 14.40 5.40
C ASP A 66 -20.75 13.72 5.76
N TYR A 67 -19.83 13.68 4.79
CA TYR A 67 -18.47 13.21 5.00
C TYR A 67 -17.50 14.28 4.53
N GLU A 68 -16.55 14.64 5.39
CA GLU A 68 -15.48 15.56 5.03
C GLU A 68 -14.65 14.92 3.92
N LEU A 69 -14.57 15.60 2.77
CA LEU A 69 -13.72 15.18 1.67
C LEU A 69 -12.27 15.05 2.19
N PRO A 70 -11.56 13.95 1.91
CA PRO A 70 -10.16 13.86 2.28
C PRO A 70 -9.38 15.00 1.62
N PRO A 71 -8.27 15.44 2.23
CA PRO A 71 -7.43 16.49 1.64
C PRO A 71 -7.00 16.09 0.22
N PRO A 72 -6.83 17.07 -0.70
CA PRO A 72 -6.43 16.78 -2.07
C PRO A 72 -5.12 15.99 -2.06
N GLY A 73 -5.17 14.79 -2.64
CA GLY A 73 -4.10 13.80 -2.58
C GLY A 73 -4.24 12.75 -3.68
N PHE A 74 -3.57 11.62 -3.50
CA PHE A 74 -3.64 10.50 -4.44
C PHE A 74 -5.09 9.98 -4.54
N ASN A 75 -5.60 9.81 -5.77
CA ASN A 75 -6.99 9.42 -6.05
C ASN A 75 -8.10 10.34 -5.48
N TRP A 76 -7.83 11.62 -5.22
CA TRP A 76 -8.85 12.54 -4.68
C TRP A 76 -10.16 12.59 -5.49
N GLN A 77 -10.06 12.44 -6.83
CA GLN A 77 -11.20 12.43 -7.74
C GLN A 77 -12.14 11.25 -7.46
N LEU A 78 -11.58 10.03 -7.28
CA LEU A 78 -12.33 8.85 -6.85
C LEU A 78 -13.04 9.14 -5.53
N HIS A 79 -12.31 9.72 -4.57
CA HIS A 79 -12.82 9.93 -3.22
C HIS A 79 -13.93 10.98 -3.14
N GLY A 80 -14.02 11.86 -4.15
CA GLY A 80 -15.13 12.78 -4.32
C GLY A 80 -16.43 12.13 -4.80
N THR A 81 -16.37 10.94 -5.41
CA THR A 81 -17.54 10.29 -6.03
C THR A 81 -18.50 9.71 -4.98
N VAL A 82 -19.80 9.73 -5.30
CA VAL A 82 -20.84 9.10 -4.45
C VAL A 82 -20.63 7.58 -4.35
N ILE A 83 -20.21 6.94 -5.45
CA ILE A 83 -19.93 5.50 -5.49
C ILE A 83 -18.82 5.11 -4.52
N TRP A 84 -17.73 5.89 -4.46
CA TRP A 84 -16.67 5.64 -3.48
C TRP A 84 -17.17 5.71 -2.04
N ARG A 85 -18.03 6.71 -1.73
CA ARG A 85 -18.61 6.86 -0.39
C ARG A 85 -19.44 5.63 -0.02
N ALA A 86 -20.26 5.13 -0.95
CA ALA A 86 -21.00 3.89 -0.77
C ALA A 86 -20.08 2.69 -0.56
N ILE A 87 -18.99 2.56 -1.34
CA ILE A 87 -18.00 1.48 -1.16
C ILE A 87 -17.35 1.56 0.23
N CYS A 88 -17.00 2.75 0.71
CA CYS A 88 -16.36 2.94 2.02
C CYS A 88 -17.27 2.58 3.19
N ALA A 89 -18.56 2.89 3.08
CA ALA A 89 -19.54 2.63 4.12
C ALA A 89 -20.24 1.27 3.99
N LEU A 90 -19.84 0.46 3.00
CA LEU A 90 -20.33 -0.91 2.86
C LEU A 90 -20.04 -1.68 4.15
N PRO A 91 -21.07 -2.20 4.86
CA PRO A 91 -20.90 -2.95 6.09
C PRO A 91 -19.96 -4.15 5.90
N GLU A 92 -19.14 -4.45 6.90
CA GLU A 92 -18.18 -5.55 6.79
C GLU A 92 -18.85 -6.91 6.59
N GLU A 93 -20.06 -7.11 7.12
CA GLU A 93 -20.87 -8.31 6.89
C GLU A 93 -21.16 -8.53 5.40
N LEU A 94 -21.40 -7.45 4.65
CA LEU A 94 -21.61 -7.51 3.20
C LEU A 94 -20.30 -7.73 2.44
N LYS A 95 -19.18 -7.18 2.91
CA LYS A 95 -17.85 -7.48 2.33
C LYS A 95 -17.43 -8.93 2.55
N VAL A 96 -17.78 -9.51 3.70
CA VAL A 96 -17.57 -10.94 3.99
C VAL A 96 -18.43 -11.80 3.05
N LYS A 97 -19.70 -11.45 2.83
CA LYS A 97 -20.56 -12.13 1.84
C LYS A 97 -19.99 -12.06 0.43
N ALA A 98 -19.31 -10.96 0.08
CA ALA A 98 -18.58 -10.80 -1.17
C ALA A 98 -17.13 -11.36 -1.11
N ASN A 99 -16.89 -12.38 -0.28
CA ASN A 99 -15.61 -13.09 -0.16
C ASN A 99 -14.43 -12.21 0.28
N ASN A 100 -14.62 -11.39 1.33
CA ASN A 100 -13.62 -10.49 1.89
C ASN A 100 -13.00 -9.59 0.81
N VAL A 101 -13.86 -8.82 0.16
CA VAL A 101 -13.50 -7.91 -0.93
C VAL A 101 -12.78 -6.66 -0.41
N GLU A 102 -11.74 -6.24 -1.12
CA GLU A 102 -11.05 -4.96 -0.87
C GLU A 102 -11.75 -3.81 -1.60
N ASN A 103 -11.69 -2.59 -1.07
CA ASN A 103 -12.38 -1.44 -1.68
C ASN A 103 -11.97 -1.20 -3.15
N TRP A 104 -10.69 -1.41 -3.51
CA TRP A 104 -10.24 -1.25 -4.91
C TRP A 104 -10.84 -2.31 -5.84
N GLU A 105 -11.18 -3.51 -5.34
CA GLU A 105 -11.85 -4.54 -6.12
C GLU A 105 -13.28 -4.12 -6.43
N LEU A 106 -13.99 -3.51 -5.46
CA LEU A 106 -15.31 -2.93 -5.70
C LEU A 106 -15.27 -1.80 -6.73
N VAL A 107 -14.23 -0.95 -6.70
CA VAL A 107 -14.01 0.08 -7.73
C VAL A 107 -13.74 -0.57 -9.10
N ALA A 108 -13.00 -1.68 -9.16
CA ALA A 108 -12.80 -2.43 -10.40
C ALA A 108 -14.10 -3.09 -10.92
N VAL A 109 -14.99 -3.52 -10.03
CA VAL A 109 -16.33 -4.02 -10.39
C VAL A 109 -17.19 -2.91 -11.01
N VAL A 110 -17.10 -1.68 -10.51
CA VAL A 110 -17.74 -0.50 -11.14
C VAL A 110 -17.19 -0.25 -12.54
N ALA A 111 -15.88 -0.43 -12.73
CA ALA A 111 -15.26 -0.36 -14.06
C ALA A 111 -15.81 -1.46 -15.00
N LEU A 112 -15.94 -2.70 -14.53
CA LEU A 112 -16.56 -3.79 -15.31
C LEU A 112 -18.02 -3.50 -15.65
N HIS A 113 -18.79 -2.96 -14.72
CA HIS A 113 -20.18 -2.59 -14.99
C HIS A 113 -20.27 -1.51 -16.07
N SER A 114 -19.38 -0.51 -16.04
CA SER A 114 -19.29 0.51 -17.08
C SER A 114 -18.89 -0.08 -18.44
N VAL A 115 -18.01 -1.10 -18.46
CA VAL A 115 -17.69 -1.87 -19.67
C VAL A 115 -18.93 -2.59 -20.21
N GLN A 116 -19.72 -3.24 -19.36
CA GLN A 116 -20.94 -3.94 -19.77
C GLN A 116 -21.94 -2.97 -20.40
N GLN A 117 -22.12 -1.79 -19.82
CA GLN A 117 -22.95 -0.72 -20.40
C GLN A 117 -22.39 -0.23 -21.74
N ALA A 118 -21.07 -0.01 -21.83
CA ALA A 118 -20.42 0.37 -23.08
C ALA A 118 -20.62 -0.68 -24.17
N LEU A 119 -20.46 -1.97 -23.86
CA LEU A 119 -20.70 -3.06 -24.80
C LEU A 119 -22.15 -3.11 -25.25
N ALA A 120 -23.10 -3.01 -24.32
CA ALA A 120 -24.53 -2.97 -24.65
C ALA A 120 -24.87 -1.81 -25.60
N SER A 121 -24.32 -0.61 -25.32
CA SER A 121 -24.49 0.57 -26.18
C SER A 121 -23.89 0.34 -27.58
N LEU A 122 -22.63 -0.12 -27.65
CA LEU A 122 -21.93 -0.39 -28.91
C LEU A 122 -22.62 -1.46 -29.78
N TRP A 123 -23.24 -2.48 -29.17
CA TRP A 123 -23.99 -3.51 -29.89
C TRP A 123 -25.34 -3.01 -30.40
N SER A 124 -25.89 -1.96 -29.80
CA SER A 124 -27.12 -1.30 -30.27
C SER A 124 -26.87 -0.29 -31.39
N GLU A 125 -25.61 0.08 -31.63
CA GLU A 125 -25.26 1.02 -32.69
C GLU A 125 -25.45 0.40 -34.09
N PRO A 126 -25.92 1.20 -35.07
CA PRO A 126 -26.10 0.71 -36.42
C PRO A 126 -24.76 0.27 -37.00
N ILE A 127 -24.65 -1.02 -37.30
CA ILE A 127 -23.52 -1.58 -38.04
C ILE A 127 -23.61 -0.99 -39.45
N GLY A 128 -22.59 -0.23 -39.85
CA GLY A 128 -22.50 0.36 -41.18
C GLY A 128 -22.52 -0.71 -42.27
N LEU A 129 -23.71 -1.12 -42.71
CA LEU A 129 -23.94 -1.97 -43.85
C LEU A 129 -23.75 -1.12 -45.12
N GLY A 130 -22.49 -0.82 -45.44
CA GLY A 130 -22.04 -0.31 -46.75
C GLY A 130 -22.49 1.10 -47.19
N VAL A 131 -23.47 1.72 -46.54
CA VAL A 131 -24.04 3.02 -46.94
C VAL A 131 -23.73 4.15 -45.95
N LEU A 132 -23.49 3.82 -44.68
CA LEU A 132 -23.16 4.78 -43.62
C LEU A 132 -21.86 4.37 -42.92
N PRO A 133 -20.93 5.31 -42.65
CA PRO A 133 -19.75 5.01 -41.85
C PRO A 133 -20.18 4.50 -40.46
N VAL A 134 -19.48 3.51 -39.93
CA VAL A 134 -19.63 3.10 -38.53
C VAL A 134 -19.30 4.31 -37.67
N THR A 135 -20.32 4.91 -37.08
CA THR A 135 -20.19 6.11 -36.26
C THR A 135 -20.45 5.72 -34.83
N VAL A 136 -19.39 5.72 -34.02
CA VAL A 136 -19.54 5.46 -32.59
C VAL A 136 -20.23 6.65 -31.97
N SER A 137 -21.33 6.39 -31.25
CA SER A 137 -22.10 7.44 -30.61
C SER A 137 -21.27 8.14 -29.52
N PRO A 138 -21.53 9.43 -29.26
CA PRO A 138 -20.92 10.12 -28.12
C PRO A 138 -21.20 9.43 -26.77
N GLU A 139 -22.34 8.74 -26.66
CA GLU A 139 -22.72 7.98 -25.48
C GLU A 139 -21.78 6.79 -25.25
N SER A 140 -21.57 5.95 -26.27
CA SER A 140 -20.60 4.84 -26.22
C SER A 140 -19.19 5.33 -25.89
N GLN A 141 -18.75 6.44 -26.49
CA GLN A 141 -17.43 7.03 -26.19
C GLN A 141 -17.32 7.45 -24.72
N THR A 142 -18.39 8.05 -24.17
CA THR A 142 -18.45 8.48 -22.77
C THR A 142 -18.40 7.28 -21.83
N LEU A 143 -19.13 6.19 -22.13
CA LEU A 143 -19.12 4.97 -21.34
C LEU A 143 -17.75 4.27 -21.35
N VAL A 144 -17.10 4.19 -22.52
CA VAL A 144 -15.73 3.64 -22.62
C VAL A 144 -14.73 4.50 -21.83
N THR A 145 -14.86 5.82 -21.90
CA THR A 145 -14.01 6.75 -21.14
C THR A 145 -14.22 6.60 -19.63
N SER A 146 -15.48 6.48 -19.20
CA SER A 146 -15.84 6.23 -17.80
C SER A 146 -15.24 4.90 -17.31
N ALA A 147 -15.40 3.82 -18.08
CA ALA A 147 -14.80 2.52 -17.75
C ALA A 147 -13.27 2.60 -17.58
N SER A 148 -12.60 3.31 -18.48
CA SER A 148 -11.14 3.56 -18.40
C SER A 148 -10.77 4.34 -17.13
N GLN A 149 -11.53 5.37 -16.79
CA GLN A 149 -11.30 6.19 -15.61
C GLN A 149 -11.45 5.38 -14.32
N TRP A 150 -12.53 4.61 -14.20
CA TRP A 150 -12.77 3.72 -13.06
C TRP A 150 -11.68 2.66 -12.92
N TYR A 151 -11.23 2.08 -14.04
CA TYR A 151 -10.08 1.16 -14.04
C TYR A 151 -8.81 1.84 -13.50
N GLN A 152 -8.48 3.04 -13.98
CA GLN A 152 -7.29 3.76 -13.51
C GLN A 152 -7.36 4.05 -12.01
N TRP A 153 -8.53 4.44 -11.51
CA TRP A 153 -8.75 4.64 -10.08
C TRP A 153 -8.57 3.35 -9.29
N ALA A 154 -9.16 2.23 -9.74
CA ALA A 154 -8.99 0.92 -9.09
C ALA A 154 -7.53 0.46 -9.06
N SER A 155 -6.81 0.59 -10.18
CA SER A 155 -5.39 0.22 -10.28
C SER A 155 -4.54 1.03 -9.32
N ARG A 156 -4.75 2.35 -9.29
CA ARG A 156 -4.05 3.25 -8.37
C ARG A 156 -4.35 2.91 -6.91
N GLU A 157 -5.61 2.63 -6.60
CA GLU A 157 -6.01 2.30 -5.22
C GLU A 157 -5.37 0.99 -4.73
N ARG A 158 -5.28 -0.01 -5.61
CA ARG A 158 -4.52 -1.24 -5.33
C ARG A 158 -3.03 -0.97 -5.07
N GLU A 159 -2.42 -0.09 -5.86
CA GLU A 159 -1.01 0.30 -5.69
C GLU A 159 -0.76 1.07 -4.40
N ALA A 160 -1.71 1.89 -3.95
CA ALA A 160 -1.58 2.68 -2.71
C ALA A 160 -1.33 1.78 -1.49
N GLY A 161 -2.02 0.64 -1.39
CA GLY A 161 -1.76 -0.36 -0.35
C GLY A 161 -0.33 -0.90 -0.39
N SER A 162 0.17 -1.21 -1.59
CA SER A 162 1.55 -1.70 -1.79
C SER A 162 2.60 -0.65 -1.42
N VAL A 163 2.36 0.62 -1.78
CA VAL A 163 3.23 1.75 -1.42
C VAL A 163 3.24 1.97 0.09
N ALA A 164 2.09 1.88 0.76
CA ALA A 164 2.00 2.02 2.21
C ALA A 164 2.76 0.91 2.94
N ILE A 165 2.66 -0.35 2.48
CA ILE A 165 3.42 -1.48 3.01
C ILE A 165 4.93 -1.26 2.78
N GLY A 166 5.35 -0.88 1.57
CA GLY A 166 6.74 -0.58 1.25
C GLY A 166 7.34 0.51 2.15
N ARG A 167 6.58 1.57 2.45
CA ARG A 167 6.98 2.62 3.40
C ARG A 167 7.13 2.08 4.83
N LYS A 168 6.25 1.19 5.28
CA LYS A 168 6.35 0.54 6.61
C LYS A 168 7.60 -0.34 6.70
N VAL A 169 7.86 -1.17 5.69
CA VAL A 169 9.04 -2.05 5.64
C VAL A 169 10.33 -1.23 5.62
N LYS A 170 10.40 -0.17 4.81
CA LYS A 170 11.55 0.74 4.76
C LYS A 170 11.82 1.39 6.12
N LYS A 171 10.80 1.93 6.79
CA LYS A 171 10.92 2.47 8.16
C LYS A 171 11.37 1.42 9.17
N GLY A 172 10.90 0.17 9.02
CA GLY A 172 11.34 -0.96 9.85
C GLY A 172 12.82 -1.28 9.66
N SER A 173 13.28 -1.34 8.41
CA SER A 173 14.69 -1.57 8.05
C SER A 173 15.59 -0.44 8.56
N GLU A 174 15.20 0.82 8.38
CA GLU A 174 15.92 1.99 8.90
C GLU A 174 16.05 1.95 10.43
N LYS A 175 14.99 1.56 11.15
CA LYS A 175 15.04 1.36 12.61
C LYS A 175 15.94 0.19 13.01
N GLY A 176 15.90 -0.91 12.27
CA GLY A 176 16.78 -2.07 12.48
C GLY A 176 18.25 -1.70 12.34
N ASN A 177 18.60 -1.01 11.25
CA ASN A 177 19.96 -0.54 10.99
C ASN A 177 20.43 0.49 12.02
N ALA A 178 19.54 1.40 12.45
CA ALA A 178 19.85 2.33 13.53
C ALA A 178 20.08 1.61 14.88
N SER A 179 19.42 0.47 15.11
CA SER A 179 19.60 -0.34 16.32
C SER A 179 20.90 -1.14 16.28
N SER A 180 21.25 -1.76 15.16
CA SER A 180 22.52 -2.47 14.99
C SER A 180 23.71 -1.53 15.10
N TYR A 181 23.64 -0.36 14.46
CA TYR A 181 24.67 0.66 14.54
C TYR A 181 24.90 1.15 15.98
N ARG A 182 23.84 1.35 16.77
CA ARG A 182 23.98 1.69 18.21
C ARG A 182 24.60 0.54 19.02
N ALA A 183 24.31 -0.72 18.68
CA ALA A 183 24.88 -1.88 19.36
C ALA A 183 26.38 -2.04 19.05
N GLU A 184 26.78 -1.80 17.80
CA GLU A 184 28.19 -1.76 17.36
C GLU A 184 28.94 -0.65 18.09
N GLN A 185 28.43 0.59 18.08
CA GLN A 185 29.04 1.71 18.82
C GLN A 185 29.18 1.43 20.32
N LYS A 186 28.18 0.79 20.94
CA LYS A 186 28.25 0.39 22.36
C LYS A 186 29.35 -0.64 22.60
N THR A 187 29.54 -1.58 21.66
CA THR A 187 30.56 -2.63 21.75
C THR A 187 31.96 -2.06 21.54
N GLU A 188 32.16 -1.21 20.54
CA GLU A 188 33.41 -0.49 20.31
C GLU A 188 33.80 0.36 21.51
N ARG A 189 32.84 1.13 22.06
CA ARG A 189 33.05 1.94 23.26
C ARG A 189 33.44 1.09 24.46
N ARG A 190 32.78 -0.05 24.66
CA ARG A 190 33.13 -1.01 25.72
C ARG A 190 34.56 -1.50 25.58
N LEU A 191 35.00 -1.86 24.37
CA LEU A 191 36.36 -2.30 24.10
C LEU A 191 37.39 -1.19 24.35
N LEU A 192 37.07 0.05 23.98
CA LEU A 192 37.94 1.20 24.23
C LEU A 192 38.09 1.46 25.74
N ILE A 193 36.99 1.50 26.49
CA ILE A 193 37.00 1.64 27.95
C ILE A 193 37.87 0.55 28.61
N LEU A 194 37.74 -0.71 28.17
CA LEU A 194 38.53 -1.81 28.71
C LEU A 194 40.03 -1.67 28.39
N ARG A 195 40.36 -1.18 27.19
CA ARG A 195 41.75 -0.90 26.79
C ARG A 195 42.35 0.20 27.65
N GLU A 196 41.67 1.33 27.78
CA GLU A 196 42.14 2.45 28.61
C GLU A 196 42.25 2.06 30.09
N ALA A 197 41.30 1.30 30.60
CA ALA A 197 41.36 0.80 31.97
C ALA A 197 42.60 -0.08 32.22
N LYS A 198 42.98 -0.91 31.23
CA LYS A 198 44.21 -1.72 31.28
C LYS A 198 45.45 -0.84 31.35
N GLU A 199 45.51 0.24 30.55
CA GLU A 199 46.61 1.19 30.57
C GLU A 199 46.71 1.95 31.91
N VAL A 200 45.59 2.46 32.42
CA VAL A 200 45.52 3.17 33.70
C VAL A 200 45.96 2.25 34.85
N ARG A 201 45.53 0.99 34.82
CA ARG A 201 45.92 -0.02 35.82
C ARG A 201 47.38 -0.43 35.70
N GLY A 202 47.93 -0.47 34.49
CA GLY A 202 49.36 -0.70 34.25
C GLY A 202 50.24 0.40 34.85
N LYS A 203 49.78 1.66 34.79
CA LYS A 203 50.47 2.81 35.41
C LYS A 203 50.36 2.83 36.94
N ASN A 204 49.26 2.34 37.51
CA ASN A 204 49.11 2.22 38.97
C ASN A 204 48.22 1.01 39.34
N PRO A 205 48.82 -0.11 39.77
CA PRO A 205 48.09 -1.36 40.03
C PRO A 205 47.11 -1.29 41.21
N LYS A 206 47.32 -0.34 42.15
CA LYS A 206 46.55 -0.22 43.40
C LYS A 206 45.23 0.53 43.24
N LEU A 207 44.93 1.06 42.04
CA LEU A 207 43.70 1.82 41.82
C LEU A 207 42.45 0.94 41.85
N SER A 208 41.44 1.42 42.58
CA SER A 208 40.10 0.83 42.55
C SER A 208 39.40 1.08 41.21
N LYS A 209 38.44 0.22 40.85
CA LYS A 209 37.63 0.40 39.62
C LYS A 209 36.94 1.78 39.56
N SER A 210 36.50 2.31 40.71
CA SER A 210 35.90 3.64 40.81
C SER A 210 36.88 4.76 40.47
N GLN A 211 38.14 4.66 40.93
CA GLN A 211 39.19 5.63 40.61
C GLN A 211 39.63 5.53 39.14
N ILE A 212 39.67 4.32 38.58
CA ILE A 212 39.93 4.11 37.15
C ILE A 212 38.83 4.76 36.31
N ALA A 213 37.56 4.57 36.68
CA ALA A 213 36.42 5.17 35.98
C ALA A 213 36.46 6.70 35.98
N LYS A 214 36.79 7.34 37.11
CA LYS A 214 36.94 8.81 37.18
C LYS A 214 38.09 9.34 36.31
N ARG A 215 39.19 8.57 36.19
CA ARG A 215 40.31 8.96 35.32
C ARG A 215 39.96 8.86 33.85
N ILE A 216 39.26 7.79 33.45
CA ILE A 216 38.80 7.63 32.07
C ILE A 216 37.78 8.72 31.72
N GLU A 217 36.81 9.00 32.58
CA GLU A 217 35.87 10.12 32.38
C GLU A 217 36.59 11.46 32.18
N GLY A 218 37.65 11.72 32.95
CA GLY A 218 38.48 12.92 32.80
C GLY A 218 39.29 13.00 31.50
N HIS A 219 39.52 11.89 30.80
CA HIS A 219 40.14 11.88 29.47
C HIS A 219 39.13 12.15 28.34
N HIS A 220 37.83 12.04 28.61
CA HIS A 220 36.75 12.23 27.63
C HIS A 220 35.80 13.37 28.05
N PRO A 221 36.30 14.62 28.14
CA PRO A 221 35.46 15.77 28.47
C PRO A 221 34.52 16.09 27.29
N GLY A 222 33.22 16.16 27.57
CA GLY A 222 32.20 16.62 26.63
C GLY A 222 31.97 18.14 26.70
N ARG A 223 30.93 18.61 26.02
CA ARG A 223 30.50 20.02 26.09
C ARG A 223 29.90 20.36 27.45
N ASP A 224 30.07 21.63 27.85
CA ASP A 224 29.43 22.25 29.01
C ASP A 224 29.75 21.58 30.36
N GLY A 225 30.98 21.07 30.50
CA GLY A 225 31.45 20.44 31.75
C GLY A 225 30.83 19.07 32.02
N ARG A 226 30.12 18.49 31.06
CA ARG A 226 29.60 17.12 31.12
C ARG A 226 30.55 16.16 30.40
N PRO A 227 30.69 14.92 30.87
CA PRO A 227 31.49 13.91 30.16
C PRO A 227 30.89 13.58 28.79
N GLU A 228 31.74 13.17 27.85
CA GLU A 228 31.31 12.73 26.53
C GLU A 228 30.26 11.61 26.62
N VAL A 229 29.29 11.61 25.70
CA VAL A 229 28.17 10.67 25.70
C VAL A 229 28.70 9.23 25.69
N GLY A 230 28.49 8.53 26.82
CA GLY A 230 28.94 7.15 27.01
C GLY A 230 30.20 6.95 27.84
N TYR A 231 30.84 8.04 28.27
CA TYR A 231 32.03 8.03 29.12
C TYR A 231 31.79 8.59 30.52
N GLY A 232 30.53 8.82 30.89
CA GLY A 232 30.19 9.20 32.27
C GLY A 232 30.66 8.14 33.26
N TRP A 233 31.11 8.59 34.44
CA TRP A 233 31.69 7.74 35.48
C TRP A 233 30.94 6.42 35.69
N ARG A 234 29.60 6.51 35.78
CA ARG A 234 28.73 5.36 36.03
C ARG A 234 28.78 4.35 34.89
N THR A 235 28.71 4.80 33.64
CA THR A 235 28.79 3.95 32.45
C THR A 235 30.14 3.23 32.38
N VAL A 236 31.23 3.94 32.66
CA VAL A 236 32.57 3.36 32.68
C VAL A 236 32.71 2.35 33.83
N TYR A 237 32.25 2.70 35.03
CA TYR A 237 32.28 1.82 36.19
C TYR A 237 31.51 0.52 35.94
N ASP A 238 30.29 0.62 35.38
CA ASP A 238 29.45 -0.53 35.06
C ASP A 238 30.18 -1.49 34.11
N VAL A 239 30.79 -0.98 33.03
CA VAL A 239 31.61 -1.77 32.09
C VAL A 239 32.77 -2.51 32.79
N LEU A 240 33.42 -1.88 33.77
CA LEU A 240 34.53 -2.48 34.53
C LEU A 240 34.06 -3.51 35.56
N THR A 241 32.78 -3.45 35.97
CA THR A 241 32.17 -4.39 36.92
C THR A 241 31.43 -5.54 36.26
N GLU A 242 30.97 -5.38 35.02
CA GLU A 242 30.36 -6.46 34.25
C GLU A 242 31.34 -7.62 34.08
N ALA A 243 30.91 -8.83 34.47
CA ALA A 243 31.65 -10.05 34.19
C ALA A 243 31.77 -10.24 32.66
N PRO A 244 32.88 -10.81 32.14
CA PRO A 244 32.96 -11.13 30.73
C PRO A 244 31.81 -12.08 30.37
N LYS A 245 30.93 -11.65 29.47
CA LYS A 245 29.95 -12.55 28.86
C LYS A 245 30.74 -13.60 28.07
N LYS A 246 30.66 -14.85 28.51
CA LYS A 246 31.17 -16.03 27.80
C LYS A 246 30.40 -16.24 26.50
#